data_AF-A0A7V6HSK2-F1
#
_entry.id   AF-A0A7V6HSK2-F1
#
_cell.length_a   1.000
_cell.length_b   1.000
_cell.length_c   1.000
_cell.angle_alpha   90.00
_cell.angle_beta   90.00
_cell.angle_gamma   90.00
#
_symmetry.space_group_name_H-M   'P 1'
#
loop_
_entity.id
_entity.type
_entity.pdbx_description
1 polymer ?
#
loop_
_entity_poly.entity_id
_entity_poly.type
_entity_poly.pdbx_seq_one_letter_code
_entity_poly.pdbx_strand_id
1 'polypeptide(L)'
;MSQSKLIRNLFLNFQSKLQFFERRFIKKSCVRDVTPTELKTLYIIQLSDNKTMSGLADVLKVTQGTFTITINSLEKKGYVKRKRSNLDKRIINLSLTKKSEKVIDSYEKFHNEIIDKLISDFDEDKRSLVEEILAKLNKILITS
;
A
#
# COMPACT_ATOMS: atom_id res chain seq x y z
N MET A 1 -30.50 -13.31 -15.07
CA MET A 1 -30.20 -12.03 -14.39
C MET A 1 -29.65 -12.20 -12.95
N SER A 2 -28.92 -13.29 -12.62
CA SER A 2 -28.60 -13.65 -11.22
C SER A 2 -27.12 -13.48 -10.81
N GLN A 3 -26.17 -14.06 -11.56
CA GLN A 3 -24.76 -14.17 -11.10
C GLN A 3 -24.03 -12.83 -10.89
N SER A 4 -24.27 -11.82 -11.74
CA SER A 4 -23.65 -10.49 -11.61
C SER A 4 -23.93 -9.83 -10.24
N LYS A 5 -25.10 -10.10 -9.64
CA LYS A 5 -25.46 -9.56 -8.32
C LYS A 5 -24.60 -10.15 -7.19
N LEU A 6 -24.23 -11.44 -7.28
CA LEU A 6 -23.36 -12.08 -6.29
C LEU A 6 -21.93 -11.52 -6.36
N ILE A 7 -21.34 -11.47 -7.56
CA ILE A 7 -19.98 -10.94 -7.76
C ILE A 7 -19.90 -9.48 -7.28
N ARG A 8 -20.89 -8.65 -7.64
CA ARG A 8 -20.98 -7.25 -7.17
C ARG A 8 -21.06 -7.16 -5.64
N ASN A 9 -21.87 -8.00 -5.00
CA ASN A 9 -21.99 -7.99 -3.54
C ASN A 9 -20.71 -8.47 -2.84
N LEU A 10 -20.03 -9.49 -3.38
CA LEU A 10 -18.72 -9.93 -2.89
C LEU A 10 -17.67 -8.83 -3.03
N PHE A 11 -17.61 -8.14 -4.16
CA PHE A 11 -16.70 -7.01 -4.39
C PHE A 11 -16.95 -5.86 -3.40
N LEU A 12 -18.20 -5.44 -3.18
CA LEU A 12 -18.53 -4.38 -2.23
C LEU A 12 -18.23 -4.79 -0.77
N ASN A 13 -18.47 -6.05 -0.42
CA ASN A 13 -18.11 -6.61 0.88
C ASN A 13 -16.59 -6.71 1.09
N PHE A 14 -15.83 -6.98 0.02
CA PHE A 14 -14.38 -6.94 0.04
C PHE A 14 -13.86 -5.50 0.20
N GLN A 15 -14.35 -4.56 -0.63
CA GLN A 15 -13.95 -3.15 -0.61
C GLN A 15 -14.19 -2.50 0.76
N SER A 16 -15.36 -2.73 1.37
CA SER A 16 -15.67 -2.22 2.71
C SER A 16 -14.78 -2.83 3.80
N LYS A 17 -14.50 -4.14 3.75
CA LYS A 17 -13.56 -4.79 4.69
C LYS A 17 -12.12 -4.28 4.50
N LEU A 18 -11.70 -4.02 3.26
CA LEU A 18 -10.37 -3.51 2.92
C LEU A 18 -10.12 -2.12 3.55
N GLN A 19 -11.14 -1.27 3.66
CA GLN A 19 -11.03 0.03 4.34
C GLN A 19 -10.67 -0.08 5.83
N PHE A 20 -11.09 -1.17 6.50
CA PHE A 20 -10.76 -1.43 7.91
C PHE A 20 -9.53 -2.33 8.09
N PHE A 21 -8.99 -2.86 7.01
CA PHE A 21 -7.90 -3.83 7.00
C PHE A 21 -6.63 -3.30 7.65
N GLU A 22 -6.14 -2.15 7.18
CA GLU A 22 -4.93 -1.48 7.70
C GLU A 22 -5.08 -1.10 9.19
N ARG A 23 -6.30 -0.73 9.62
CA ARG A 23 -6.63 -0.46 11.03
C ARG A 23 -6.58 -1.73 11.88
N ARG A 24 -7.01 -2.87 11.33
CA ARG A 24 -6.95 -4.19 12.00
C ARG A 24 -5.52 -4.72 12.06
N PHE A 25 -4.69 -4.46 11.04
CA PHE A 25 -3.25 -4.72 11.11
C PHE A 25 -2.60 -3.94 12.25
N ILE A 26 -2.73 -2.61 12.26
CA ILE A 26 -2.05 -1.77 13.27
C ILE A 26 -2.45 -2.17 14.70
N LYS A 27 -3.75 -2.45 14.94
CA LYS A 27 -4.23 -2.95 16.24
C LYS A 27 -3.63 -4.31 16.67
N LYS A 28 -3.23 -5.16 15.72
CA LYS A 28 -2.60 -6.47 15.99
C LYS A 28 -1.07 -6.41 16.02
N SER A 29 -0.48 -5.50 15.25
CA SER A 29 0.97 -5.31 15.17
C SER A 29 1.52 -4.69 16.45
N CYS A 30 2.82 -4.85 16.70
CA CYS A 30 3.53 -4.12 17.75
C CYS A 30 3.79 -2.64 17.39
N VAL A 31 3.41 -2.19 16.19
CA VAL A 31 3.68 -0.85 15.68
C VAL A 31 2.59 0.12 16.15
N ARG A 32 2.91 0.94 17.16
CA ARG A 32 1.96 1.85 17.82
C ARG A 32 2.11 3.33 17.46
N ASP A 33 3.23 3.74 16.87
CA ASP A 33 3.53 5.13 16.52
C ASP A 33 3.23 5.48 15.06
N VAL A 34 2.65 4.57 14.27
CA VAL A 34 2.35 4.74 12.83
C VAL A 34 0.84 4.59 12.58
N THR A 35 0.25 5.50 11.81
CA THR A 35 -1.16 5.44 11.37
C THR A 35 -1.34 4.60 10.09
N PRO A 36 -2.56 4.14 9.74
CA PRO A 36 -2.80 3.38 8.50
C PRO A 36 -2.22 4.03 7.24
N THR A 37 -2.49 5.33 7.06
CA THR A 37 -2.02 6.12 5.92
C THR A 37 -0.50 6.24 5.88
N GLU A 38 0.14 6.44 7.04
CA GLU A 38 1.61 6.48 7.14
C GLU A 38 2.23 5.12 6.84
N LEU A 39 1.64 4.03 7.32
CA LEU A 39 2.09 2.67 7.04
C LEU A 39 1.99 2.32 5.56
N LYS A 40 0.84 2.61 4.93
CA LYS A 40 0.65 2.47 3.49
C LYS A 40 1.67 3.30 2.71
N THR A 41 1.97 4.52 3.18
CA THR A 41 3.02 5.37 2.62
C THR A 41 4.39 4.68 2.73
N LEU A 42 4.76 4.15 3.89
CA LEU A 42 5.98 3.36 4.12
C LEU A 42 6.04 2.02 3.36
N TYR A 43 4.96 1.60 2.71
CA TYR A 43 4.97 0.44 1.82
C TYR A 43 5.12 0.85 0.34
N ILE A 44 4.55 1.98 -0.06
CA ILE A 44 4.62 2.49 -1.43
C ILE A 44 5.97 3.18 -1.71
N ILE A 45 6.50 3.92 -0.73
CA ILE A 45 7.96 3.96 -0.47
C ILE A 45 8.15 2.89 0.59
N GLN A 46 8.27 1.59 0.30
CA GLN A 46 9.30 0.94 -0.51
C GLN A 46 9.05 0.77 -2.02
N LEU A 47 7.92 0.21 -2.45
CA LEU A 47 7.76 -0.46 -3.77
C LEU A 47 8.04 0.40 -5.03
N SER A 48 7.92 1.73 -4.96
CA SER A 48 7.96 2.61 -6.13
C SER A 48 9.39 2.91 -6.60
N ASP A 49 9.73 2.73 -7.89
CA ASP A 49 11.03 3.13 -8.43
C ASP A 49 11.26 4.65 -8.36
N ASN A 50 10.21 5.43 -8.68
CA ASN A 50 10.23 6.88 -8.54
C ASN A 50 10.02 7.26 -7.06
N LYS A 51 11.12 7.58 -6.37
CA LYS A 51 11.14 8.00 -4.96
C LYS A 51 10.96 9.52 -4.74
N THR A 52 10.52 10.28 -5.75
CA THR A 52 10.34 11.75 -5.61
C THR A 52 9.06 12.13 -4.85
N MET A 53 9.08 13.28 -4.17
CA MET A 53 7.91 13.84 -3.46
C MET A 53 6.65 13.94 -4.35
N SER A 54 6.80 14.36 -5.61
CA SER A 54 5.69 14.47 -6.56
C SER A 54 5.22 13.10 -7.04
N GLY A 55 6.13 12.28 -7.57
CA GLY A 55 5.77 10.96 -8.11
C GLY A 55 5.10 10.05 -7.09
N LEU A 56 5.52 10.08 -5.83
CA LEU A 56 4.88 9.31 -4.76
C LEU A 56 3.50 9.86 -4.36
N ALA A 57 3.29 11.17 -4.41
CA ALA A 57 1.96 11.76 -4.20
C ALA A 57 0.99 11.35 -5.32
N ASP A 58 1.47 11.30 -6.57
CA ASP A 58 0.70 10.88 -7.74
C ASP A 58 0.34 9.39 -7.68
N VAL A 59 1.28 8.52 -7.28
CA VAL A 59 1.04 7.07 -7.05
C VAL A 59 0.03 6.85 -5.92
N LEU A 60 0.12 7.63 -4.83
CA LEU A 60 -0.82 7.58 -3.72
C LEU A 60 -2.18 8.25 -4.01
N LYS A 61 -2.31 8.96 -5.16
CA LYS A 61 -3.49 9.76 -5.55
C LYS A 61 -3.91 10.77 -4.47
N VAL A 62 -2.92 11.43 -3.84
CA VAL A 62 -3.13 12.46 -2.81
C VAL A 62 -2.54 13.80 -3.25
N THR A 63 -3.04 14.91 -2.70
CA THR A 63 -2.44 16.23 -2.97
C THR A 63 -1.02 16.31 -2.39
N GLN A 64 -0.14 17.07 -3.02
CA GLN A 64 1.22 17.29 -2.50
C GLN A 64 1.23 17.91 -1.10
N GLY A 65 0.22 18.71 -0.74
CA GLY A 65 0.04 19.25 0.61
C GLY A 65 -0.23 18.14 1.64
N THR A 66 -1.21 17.27 1.37
CA THR A 66 -1.51 16.11 2.21
C THR A 66 -0.29 15.20 2.34
N PHE A 67 0.37 14.89 1.22
CA PHE A 67 1.57 14.04 1.22
C PHE A 67 2.71 14.66 2.05
N THR A 68 2.93 15.97 1.92
CA THR A 68 3.94 16.69 2.71
C THR A 68 3.68 16.58 4.21
N ILE A 69 2.42 16.64 4.66
CA ILE A 69 2.06 16.44 6.08
C ILE A 69 2.39 15.01 6.53
N THR A 70 2.03 14.00 5.74
CA THR A 70 2.36 12.59 6.04
C THR A 70 3.87 12.35 6.12
N ILE A 71 4.64 12.87 5.17
CA ILE A 71 6.11 12.73 5.17
C ILE A 71 6.76 13.53 6.31
N ASN A 72 6.26 14.72 6.66
CA ASN A 72 6.75 15.46 7.83
C ASN A 72 6.60 14.65 9.13
N SER A 73 5.46 13.97 9.29
CA SER A 73 5.20 13.09 10.43
C SER A 73 6.14 11.88 10.44
N LEU A 74 6.28 11.20 9.30
CA LEU A 74 7.19 10.04 9.16
C LEU A 74 8.68 10.40 9.36
N GLU A 75 9.11 11.57 8.89
CA GLU A 75 10.47 12.09 9.07
C GLU A 75 10.71 12.46 10.55
N LYS A 76 9.77 13.14 11.21
CA LYS A 76 9.83 13.42 12.66
C LYS A 76 9.86 12.13 13.51
N LYS A 77 9.17 11.08 13.07
CA LYS A 77 9.19 9.74 13.70
C LYS A 77 10.44 8.91 13.36
N GLY A 78 11.33 9.41 12.49
CA GLY A 78 12.58 8.75 12.10
C GLY A 78 12.44 7.62 11.09
N TYR A 79 11.31 7.49 10.40
CA TYR A 79 11.05 6.44 9.40
C TYR A 79 11.52 6.80 7.99
N VAL A 80 11.49 8.09 7.62
CA VAL A 80 11.86 8.58 6.29
C VAL A 80 12.93 9.66 6.43
N LYS A 81 13.79 9.81 5.43
CA LYS A 81 14.70 10.94 5.24
C LYS A 81 14.51 11.54 3.86
N ARG A 82 14.43 12.87 3.78
CA ARG A 82 14.52 13.63 2.53
C ARG A 82 15.97 13.85 2.10
N LYS A 83 16.23 13.69 0.80
CA LYS A 83 17.50 14.05 0.15
C LYS A 83 17.19 14.87 -1.10
N ARG A 84 17.68 16.11 -1.18
CA ARG A 84 17.66 16.89 -2.43
C ARG A 84 18.53 16.18 -3.47
N SER A 85 18.10 16.14 -4.72
CA SER A 85 18.91 15.61 -5.81
C SER A 85 20.17 16.47 -6.01
N ASN A 86 21.28 15.81 -6.34
CA ASN A 86 22.53 16.49 -6.70
C ASN A 86 22.45 17.12 -8.11
N LEU A 87 21.57 16.58 -8.98
CA LEU A 87 21.39 17.04 -10.35
C LEU A 87 20.44 18.24 -10.46
N ASP A 88 19.37 18.25 -9.66
CA ASP A 88 18.45 19.39 -9.53
C ASP A 88 18.00 19.55 -8.08
N LYS A 89 18.41 20.65 -7.43
CA LYS A 89 18.10 20.93 -6.03
C LYS A 89 16.61 21.17 -5.75
N ARG A 90 15.77 21.31 -6.78
CA ARG A 90 14.31 21.37 -6.69
C ARG A 90 13.69 19.99 -6.45
N ILE A 91 14.34 18.92 -6.92
CA ILE A 91 13.87 17.54 -6.74
C ILE A 91 14.22 17.05 -5.34
N ILE A 92 13.20 16.61 -4.59
CA ILE A 92 13.35 15.97 -3.28
C ILE A 92 13.02 14.49 -3.44
N ASN A 93 14.01 13.65 -3.18
CA ASN A 93 13.86 12.20 -3.09
C ASN A 93 13.64 11.78 -1.63
N LEU A 94 12.85 10.73 -1.45
CA LEU A 94 12.62 10.09 -0.16
C LEU A 94 13.41 8.80 -0.05
N SER A 95 13.92 8.55 1.15
CA SER A 95 14.64 7.32 1.49
C SER A 95 14.08 6.77 2.80
N LEU A 96 13.86 5.47 2.83
CA LEU A 96 13.49 4.75 4.04
C LEU A 96 14.70 4.63 4.98
N THR A 97 14.44 4.46 6.26
CA THR A 97 15.48 4.23 7.28
C THR A 97 15.44 2.79 7.78
N LYS A 98 16.47 2.40 8.54
CA LYS A 98 16.45 1.12 9.29
C LYS A 98 15.29 0.99 10.27
N LYS A 99 14.66 2.11 10.69
CA LYS A 99 13.48 2.06 11.57
C LYS A 99 12.25 1.54 10.80
N SER A 100 12.13 1.85 9.51
CA SER A 100 10.98 1.42 8.69
C SER A 100 11.01 -0.07 8.32
N GLU A 101 12.18 -0.69 8.18
CA GLU A 101 12.34 -2.12 7.84
C GLU A 101 11.39 -3.00 8.68
N LYS A 102 11.50 -2.97 10.02
CA LYS A 102 10.65 -3.76 10.93
C LYS A 102 9.14 -3.54 10.76
N VAL A 103 8.74 -2.33 10.37
CA VAL A 103 7.33 -1.96 10.19
C VAL A 103 6.81 -2.47 8.85
N ILE A 104 7.64 -2.37 7.81
CA ILE A 104 7.38 -2.87 6.46
C ILE A 104 7.32 -4.40 6.47
N ASP A 105 8.34 -5.07 7.01
CA ASP A 105 8.41 -6.54 7.11
C ASP A 105 7.19 -7.12 7.82
N SER A 106 6.73 -6.46 8.90
CA SER A 106 5.55 -6.89 9.64
C SER A 106 4.26 -6.72 8.83
N TYR A 107 4.18 -5.70 7.97
CA TYR A 107 3.02 -5.41 7.14
C TYR A 107 2.96 -6.32 5.90
N GLU A 108 4.11 -6.56 5.28
CA GLU A 108 4.28 -7.51 4.18
C GLU A 108 3.92 -8.93 4.62
N LYS A 109 4.46 -9.42 5.75
CA LYS A 109 4.09 -10.73 6.32
C LYS A 109 2.59 -10.87 6.54
N PHE A 110 1.92 -9.82 7.00
CA PHE A 110 0.47 -9.84 7.23
C PHE A 110 -0.34 -9.87 5.93
N HIS A 111 0.13 -9.20 4.87
CA HIS A 111 -0.47 -9.34 3.53
C HIS A 111 -0.26 -10.75 2.97
N ASN A 112 0.98 -11.26 3.01
CA ASN A 112 1.32 -12.59 2.51
C ASN A 112 0.48 -13.66 3.21
N GLU A 113 0.37 -13.61 4.54
CA GLU A 113 -0.47 -14.48 5.36
C GLU A 113 -1.95 -14.57 4.92
N ILE A 114 -2.46 -13.60 4.16
CA ILE A 114 -3.85 -13.55 3.69
C ILE A 114 -3.95 -14.06 2.26
N ILE A 115 -2.99 -13.71 1.41
CA ILE A 115 -2.89 -14.27 0.07
C ILE A 115 -2.64 -15.78 0.16
N ASP A 116 -1.70 -16.20 1.01
CA ASP A 116 -1.41 -17.62 1.27
C ASP A 116 -2.66 -18.37 1.74
N LYS A 117 -3.44 -17.79 2.67
CA LYS A 117 -4.72 -18.38 3.14
C LYS A 117 -5.83 -18.36 2.09
N LEU A 118 -5.78 -17.43 1.13
CA LEU A 118 -6.75 -17.36 0.02
C LEU A 118 -6.49 -18.44 -1.03
N ILE A 119 -5.22 -18.82 -1.25
CA ILE A 119 -4.82 -19.75 -2.32
C ILE A 119 -4.33 -21.12 -1.79
N SER A 120 -4.38 -21.35 -0.47
CA SER A 120 -3.82 -22.55 0.16
C SER A 120 -4.44 -23.86 -0.32
N ASP A 121 -5.72 -23.85 -0.66
CA ASP A 121 -6.50 -24.98 -1.19
C ASP A 121 -6.77 -24.87 -2.70
N PHE A 122 -6.12 -23.92 -3.39
CA PHE A 122 -6.31 -23.70 -4.82
C PHE A 122 -5.32 -24.52 -5.64
N ASP A 123 -5.85 -25.22 -6.64
CA ASP A 123 -5.12 -25.80 -7.76
C ASP A 123 -4.56 -24.71 -8.70
N GLU A 124 -3.77 -25.13 -9.69
CA GLU A 124 -3.09 -24.23 -10.63
C GLU A 124 -4.10 -23.39 -11.45
N ASP A 125 -5.16 -24.01 -11.96
CA ASP A 125 -6.25 -23.34 -12.70
C ASP A 125 -6.90 -22.22 -11.87
N LYS A 126 -7.24 -22.48 -10.60
CA LYS A 126 -7.80 -21.46 -9.70
C LYS A 126 -6.81 -20.35 -9.40
N ARG A 127 -5.51 -20.65 -9.26
CA ARG A 127 -4.46 -19.64 -9.03
C ARG A 127 -4.32 -18.71 -10.25
N SER A 128 -4.20 -19.26 -11.45
CA SER A 128 -4.15 -18.47 -12.69
C SER A 128 -5.41 -17.63 -12.89
N LEU A 129 -6.59 -18.14 -12.52
CA LEU A 129 -7.84 -17.36 -12.56
C LEU A 129 -7.83 -16.18 -11.57
N VAL A 130 -7.28 -16.35 -10.35
CA VAL A 130 -7.12 -15.24 -9.40
C VAL A 130 -6.18 -14.18 -9.94
N GLU A 131 -5.04 -14.58 -10.51
CA GLU A 131 -4.08 -13.66 -11.14
C GLU A 131 -4.72 -12.87 -12.29
N GLU A 132 -5.49 -13.55 -13.17
CA GLU A 132 -6.21 -12.90 -14.27
C GLU A 132 -7.23 -11.87 -13.76
N ILE A 133 -7.99 -12.21 -12.71
CA ILE A 133 -8.98 -11.31 -12.10
C ILE A 133 -8.29 -10.09 -11.47
N LEU A 134 -7.21 -10.29 -10.72
CA LEU A 134 -6.45 -9.19 -10.09
C LEU A 134 -5.79 -8.28 -11.14
N ALA A 135 -5.21 -8.85 -12.20
CA ALA A 135 -4.63 -8.09 -13.31
C ALA A 135 -5.69 -7.25 -14.03
N LYS A 136 -6.88 -7.81 -14.31
CA LYS A 136 -8.01 -7.07 -14.89
C LYS A 136 -8.49 -5.95 -13.97
N LEU A 137 -8.65 -6.20 -12.67
CA LEU A 137 -9.04 -5.18 -11.69
C LEU A 137 -8.02 -4.03 -11.63
N ASN A 138 -6.73 -4.34 -11.56
CA ASN A 138 -5.67 -3.33 -11.54
C ASN A 138 -5.70 -2.45 -12.80
N LYS A 139 -5.88 -3.05 -13.99
CA LYS A 139 -6.00 -2.29 -15.25
C LYS A 139 -7.20 -1.34 -15.24
N ILE A 140 -8.35 -1.77 -14.73
CA ILE A 140 -9.55 -0.93 -14.62
C ILE A 140 -9.30 0.23 -13.64
N LEU A 141 -8.78 -0.06 -12.45
CA LEU A 141 -8.61 0.92 -11.37
C LEU A 141 -7.48 1.93 -11.59
N ILE A 142 -6.54 1.66 -12.51
CA ILE A 142 -5.49 2.62 -12.93
C ILE A 142 -6.01 3.59 -14.01
N THR A 143 -7.04 3.19 -14.77
CA THR A 143 -7.55 3.94 -15.94
C THR A 143 -8.77 4.81 -15.61
N SER A 144 -9.24 4.80 -14.37
CA SER A 144 -10.37 5.59 -13.83
C SER A 144 -9.92 6.66 -12.84
#